data_AF-A0A6S7BN49-F1
#
_entry.id   AF-A0A6S7BN49-F1
#
_cell.length_a   1.000
_cell.length_b   1.000
_cell.length_c   1.000
_cell.angle_alpha   90.00
_cell.angle_beta   90.00
_cell.angle_gamma   90.00
#
_symmetry.space_group_name_H-M   'P 1'
#
loop_
_entity.id
_entity.type
_entity.pdbx_description
1 polymer ?
#
loop_
_entity_poly.entity_id
_entity_poly.type
_entity_poly.pdbx_seq_one_letter_code
_entity_poly.pdbx_strand_id
1 'polypeptide(L)'
;MNSSCTLGRETRIYRNVNGFSYMPRPATPARLEAIKAIRELTLEHGTIEGPRLARLQFPDIPVPTWHRWVKMTRDEDRNLIEEVAAIVPHPARPPAPVTDSDRRSMRSAINFYSELDGMIADARLLSDYAIAVNNDGTRRIKNPKMLAMSHRMRATNLALAMKHSELAWNVDRLEQMHDAITGAIVQADRETGERVFAAVKEVYARWSL
;
A
#
# COMPACT_ATOMS: atom_id res chain seq x y z
N MET A 1 48.71 -49.43 42.49
CA MET A 1 48.20 -49.39 43.89
C MET A 1 47.56 -48.03 44.10
N ASN A 2 46.25 -48.04 44.37
CA ASN A 2 45.42 -46.96 44.97
C ASN A 2 45.30 -45.65 44.16
N SER A 3 44.14 -45.04 43.91
CA SER A 3 42.77 -45.31 44.32
C SER A 3 41.82 -44.60 43.37
N SER A 4 40.71 -45.27 43.07
CA SER A 4 39.49 -44.72 42.48
C SER A 4 38.85 -43.71 43.43
N CYS A 5 38.38 -42.57 42.91
CA CYS A 5 37.24 -41.86 43.49
C CYS A 5 36.56 -41.00 42.42
N THR A 6 35.58 -41.62 41.76
CA THR A 6 34.55 -40.98 40.96
C THR A 6 33.61 -40.21 41.88
N LEU A 7 33.56 -38.88 41.76
CA LEU A 7 32.49 -38.07 42.33
C LEU A 7 31.79 -37.33 41.20
N GLY A 8 30.51 -37.69 41.04
CA GLY A 8 29.63 -37.21 40.00
C GLY A 8 29.41 -35.71 40.10
N ARG A 9 29.37 -35.08 38.92
CA ARG A 9 28.80 -33.75 38.77
C ARG A 9 27.30 -33.86 39.04
N GLU A 10 26.89 -33.53 40.25
CA GLU A 10 25.51 -33.18 40.55
C GLU A 10 25.13 -31.98 39.68
N THR A 11 24.44 -32.24 38.57
CA THR A 11 23.57 -31.28 37.92
C THR A 11 22.55 -30.84 38.96
N ARG A 12 22.79 -29.68 39.56
CA ARG A 12 21.82 -28.99 40.41
C ARG A 12 20.65 -28.58 39.50
N ILE A 13 19.67 -29.46 39.41
CA ILE A 13 18.37 -29.19 38.82
C ILE A 13 17.78 -28.04 39.64
N TYR A 14 17.80 -26.82 39.08
CA TYR A 14 16.98 -25.76 39.60
C TYR A 14 15.53 -26.18 39.42
N ARG A 15 14.92 -26.64 40.53
CA ARG A 15 13.47 -26.79 40.69
C ARG A 15 12.85 -25.45 40.30
N ASN A 16 12.28 -25.40 39.10
CA ASN A 16 11.44 -24.29 38.66
C ASN A 16 10.09 -24.45 39.37
N VAL A 17 10.03 -23.98 40.61
CA VAL A 17 8.79 -23.88 41.39
C VAL A 17 8.13 -22.58 40.97
N ASN A 18 7.36 -22.64 39.88
CA ASN A 18 6.17 -21.85 39.59
C ASN A 18 5.86 -22.01 38.11
N GLY A 19 5.02 -23.01 37.81
CA GLY A 19 4.37 -23.15 36.52
C GLY A 19 3.41 -21.99 36.29
N PHE A 20 3.91 -20.90 35.72
CA PHE A 20 3.09 -19.99 34.91
C PHE A 20 3.48 -20.20 33.46
N SER A 21 2.76 -21.13 32.83
CA SER A 21 2.70 -21.24 31.38
C SER A 21 2.34 -19.84 30.84
N TYR A 22 3.26 -19.21 30.10
CA TYR A 22 2.98 -17.95 29.41
C TYR A 22 2.05 -18.26 28.24
N MET A 23 0.76 -18.43 28.53
CA MET A 23 -0.26 -18.41 27.48
C MET A 23 -0.34 -16.97 26.97
N PRO A 24 -0.17 -16.71 25.66
CA PRO A 24 -0.48 -15.40 25.10
C PRO A 24 -1.94 -15.10 25.41
N ARG A 25 -2.17 -14.10 26.29
CA ARG A 25 -3.51 -13.66 26.65
C ARG A 25 -4.27 -13.35 25.35
N PRO A 26 -5.43 -13.97 25.08
CA PRO A 26 -6.19 -13.70 23.87
C PRO A 26 -6.43 -12.19 23.77
N ALA A 27 -6.24 -11.63 22.57
CA ALA A 27 -6.50 -10.21 22.35
C ALA A 27 -7.97 -9.95 22.69
N THR A 28 -8.20 -9.14 23.71
CA THR A 28 -9.55 -8.64 23.99
C THR A 28 -10.02 -7.89 22.74
N PRO A 29 -11.27 -8.07 22.26
CA PRO A 29 -11.78 -7.34 21.10
C PRO A 29 -11.62 -5.81 21.25
N ALA A 30 -11.80 -5.31 22.48
CA ALA A 30 -11.53 -3.93 22.87
C ALA A 30 -10.07 -3.46 22.62
N ARG A 31 -9.08 -4.37 22.65
CA ARG A 31 -7.69 -4.04 22.34
C ARG A 31 -7.50 -3.79 20.84
N LEU A 32 -8.10 -4.63 19.99
CA LEU A 32 -7.97 -4.48 18.54
C LEU A 32 -8.66 -3.19 18.06
N GLU A 33 -9.84 -2.91 18.59
CA GLU A 33 -10.58 -1.67 18.32
C GLU A 33 -9.79 -0.44 18.79
N ALA A 34 -9.21 -0.47 19.98
CA ALA A 34 -8.38 0.62 20.49
C ALA A 34 -7.12 0.84 19.63
N ILE A 35 -6.42 -0.22 19.21
CA ILE A 35 -5.24 -0.11 18.35
C ILE A 35 -5.63 0.50 16.99
N LYS A 36 -6.75 0.06 16.41
CA LYS A 36 -7.29 0.61 15.17
C LYS A 36 -7.58 2.10 15.29
N ALA A 37 -8.32 2.50 16.34
CA ALA A 37 -8.64 3.91 16.59
C ALA A 37 -7.40 4.77 16.85
N ILE A 38 -6.39 4.23 17.56
CA ILE A 38 -5.10 4.91 17.75
C ILE A 38 -4.44 5.17 16.40
N ARG A 39 -4.39 4.18 15.49
CA ARG A 39 -3.78 4.34 14.16
C ARG A 39 -4.54 5.36 13.31
N GLU A 40 -5.86 5.23 13.20
CA GLU A 40 -6.70 6.12 12.39
C GLU A 40 -6.57 7.58 12.83
N LEU A 41 -6.74 7.86 14.12
CA LEU A 41 -6.68 9.23 14.63
C LEU A 41 -5.25 9.78 14.66
N THR A 42 -4.23 8.93 14.77
CA THR A 42 -2.83 9.35 14.63
C THR A 42 -2.52 9.78 13.19
N LEU A 43 -3.11 9.11 12.19
CA LEU A 43 -2.97 9.51 10.79
C LEU A 43 -3.66 10.85 10.50
N GLU A 44 -4.84 11.08 11.08
CA GLU A 44 -5.63 12.29 10.83
C GLU A 44 -5.15 13.52 11.62
N HIS A 45 -4.73 13.33 12.87
CA HIS A 45 -4.45 14.43 13.81
C HIS A 45 -3.00 14.46 14.33
N GLY A 46 -2.18 13.50 13.92
CA GLY A 46 -0.77 13.42 14.32
C GLY A 46 -0.53 12.66 15.63
N THR A 47 0.75 12.48 15.98
CA THR A 47 1.22 11.54 17.01
C THR A 47 0.90 11.93 18.46
N ILE A 48 0.47 13.16 18.68
CA ILE A 48 0.14 13.68 20.02
C ILE A 48 -1.38 13.76 20.16
N GLU A 49 -2.05 14.40 19.21
CA GLU A 49 -3.47 14.66 19.28
C GLU A 49 -4.31 13.43 18.94
N GLY A 50 -3.84 12.57 18.03
CA GLY A 50 -4.51 11.33 17.65
C GLY A 50 -4.76 10.38 18.82
N PRO A 51 -3.71 9.97 19.57
CA PRO A 51 -3.89 9.13 20.77
C PRO A 51 -4.72 9.81 21.86
N ARG A 52 -4.73 11.14 21.95
CA ARG A 52 -5.57 11.89 22.90
C ARG A 52 -7.04 11.79 22.52
N LEU A 53 -7.38 11.97 21.25
CA LEU A 53 -8.73 11.83 20.73
C LEU A 53 -9.22 10.38 20.80
N ALA A 54 -8.35 9.42 20.49
CA ALA A 54 -8.66 8.00 20.61
C ALA A 54 -8.98 7.62 22.07
N ARG A 55 -8.30 8.24 23.05
CA ARG A 55 -8.54 7.98 24.48
C ARG A 55 -9.97 8.31 24.92
N LEU A 56 -10.62 9.29 24.27
CA LEU A 56 -11.99 9.69 24.58
C LEU A 56 -13.01 8.59 24.25
N GLN A 57 -12.69 7.74 23.27
CA GLN A 57 -13.55 6.63 22.85
C GLN A 57 -13.43 5.41 23.78
N PHE A 58 -12.39 5.35 24.61
CA PHE A 58 -12.11 4.21 25.49
C PHE A 58 -11.91 4.65 26.96
N PRO A 59 -12.91 5.30 27.60
CA PRO A 59 -12.82 5.82 28.98
C PRO A 59 -12.41 4.74 29.99
N ASP A 60 -12.97 3.54 29.84
CA ASP A 60 -12.87 2.42 30.79
C ASP A 60 -11.49 1.75 30.84
N ILE A 61 -10.59 2.08 29.91
CA ILE A 61 -9.27 1.45 29.83
C ILE A 61 -8.31 2.12 30.82
N PRO A 62 -7.66 1.36 31.71
CA PRO A 62 -6.67 1.91 32.63
C PRO A 62 -5.56 2.65 31.89
N VAL A 63 -5.18 3.83 32.38
CA VAL A 63 -4.14 4.69 31.78
C VAL A 63 -2.82 3.95 31.50
N PRO A 64 -2.30 3.08 32.39
CA PRO A 64 -1.08 2.33 32.11
C PRO A 64 -1.20 1.38 30.91
N THR A 65 -2.38 0.77 30.76
CA THR A 65 -2.69 -0.12 29.63
C THR A 65 -2.78 0.66 28.33
N TRP A 66 -3.41 1.84 28.37
CA TRP A 66 -3.52 2.74 27.22
C TRP A 66 -2.13 3.19 26.72
N HIS A 67 -1.28 3.70 27.61
CA HIS A 67 0.08 4.12 27.25
C HIS A 67 0.91 2.97 26.68
N ARG A 68 0.75 1.76 27.23
CA ARG A 68 1.40 0.56 26.70
C ARG A 68 0.96 0.27 25.26
N TRP A 69 -0.32 0.40 24.95
CA TRP A 69 -0.84 0.15 23.60
C TRP A 69 -0.38 1.21 22.62
N VAL A 70 -0.43 2.50 22.98
CA VAL A 70 0.09 3.59 22.14
C VAL A 70 1.57 3.37 21.80
N LYS A 71 2.39 3.02 22.81
CA LYS A 71 3.81 2.71 22.60
C LYS A 71 4.00 1.51 21.67
N MET A 72 3.26 0.44 21.91
CA MET A 72 3.34 -0.79 21.12
C MET A 72 2.97 -0.54 19.65
N THR A 73 1.87 0.18 19.38
CA THR A 73 1.47 0.57 18.02
C THR A 73 2.57 1.36 17.33
N ARG A 74 3.16 2.34 18.01
CA ARG A 74 4.27 3.13 17.45
C ARG A 74 5.49 2.29 17.11
N ASP A 75 5.85 1.37 17.99
CA ASP A 75 7.00 0.49 17.80
C ASP A 75 6.74 -0.53 16.67
N GLU A 76 5.53 -1.09 16.57
CA GLU A 76 5.11 -1.95 15.46
C GLU A 76 5.13 -1.22 14.12
N ASP A 77 4.59 -0.01 14.08
CA ASP A 77 4.54 0.79 12.85
C ASP A 77 5.95 1.20 12.39
N ARG A 78 6.85 1.55 13.33
CA ARG A 78 8.27 1.80 13.01
C ARG A 78 8.94 0.57 12.42
N ASN A 79 8.75 -0.59 13.04
CA ASN A 79 9.35 -1.84 12.56
C ASN A 79 8.83 -2.22 11.16
N LEU A 80 7.53 -1.99 10.90
CA LEU A 80 6.95 -2.22 9.57
C LEU A 80 7.55 -1.31 8.52
N ILE A 81 7.79 -0.03 8.84
CA ILE A 81 8.46 0.91 7.94
C ILE A 81 9.87 0.44 7.61
N GLU A 82 10.62 -0.01 8.62
CA GLU A 82 11.98 -0.54 8.44
C GLU A 82 12.00 -1.82 7.59
N GLU A 83 11.04 -2.73 7.81
CA GLU A 83 10.90 -3.97 7.03
C GLU A 83 10.53 -3.67 5.57
N VAL A 84 9.58 -2.76 5.33
CA VAL A 84 9.21 -2.32 3.98
C VAL A 84 10.40 -1.66 3.30
N ALA A 85 11.16 -0.82 4.00
CA ALA A 85 12.36 -0.18 3.45
C ALA A 85 13.45 -1.19 3.08
N ALA A 86 13.54 -2.33 3.77
CA ALA A 86 14.50 -3.39 3.46
C ALA A 86 14.09 -4.25 2.25
N ILE A 87 12.78 -4.43 2.02
CA ILE A 87 12.25 -5.27 0.94
C ILE A 87 12.08 -4.47 -0.36
N VAL A 88 11.65 -3.21 -0.27
CA VAL A 88 11.41 -2.36 -1.43
C VAL A 88 12.76 -1.86 -1.95
N PRO A 89 13.17 -2.24 -3.18
CA PRO A 89 14.41 -1.73 -3.76
C PRO A 89 14.31 -0.21 -3.89
N HIS A 90 15.08 0.53 -3.09
CA HIS A 90 15.30 1.93 -3.35
C HIS A 90 16.29 2.03 -4.53
N PRO A 91 15.91 2.68 -5.64
CA PRO A 91 16.86 2.89 -6.72
C PRO A 91 18.03 3.71 -6.16
N ALA A 92 19.25 3.18 -6.28
CA ALA A 92 20.49 3.82 -5.77
C ALA A 92 20.81 5.18 -6.41
N ARG A 93 19.98 5.60 -7.37
CA ARG A 93 20.07 6.86 -8.06
C ARG A 93 18.65 7.40 -8.27
N PRO A 94 18.42 8.72 -8.09
CA PRO A 94 17.31 9.40 -8.73
C PRO A 94 17.07 8.84 -10.14
N PRO A 95 15.83 8.46 -10.51
CA PRO A 95 15.55 8.34 -11.93
C PRO A 95 15.94 9.65 -12.58
N ALA A 96 16.71 9.58 -13.68
CA ALA A 96 17.07 10.77 -14.42
C ALA A 96 15.81 11.58 -14.73
N PRO A 97 15.87 12.93 -14.69
CA PRO A 97 14.71 13.76 -15.00
C PRO A 97 14.16 13.32 -16.35
N VAL A 98 12.94 12.79 -16.33
CA VAL A 98 12.30 12.17 -17.49
C VAL A 98 12.24 13.22 -18.59
N THR A 99 13.00 13.02 -19.67
CA THR A 99 13.00 13.96 -20.79
C THR A 99 11.66 13.89 -21.51
N ASP A 100 11.33 14.92 -22.29
CA ASP A 100 10.10 14.88 -23.09
C ASP A 100 10.10 13.72 -24.11
N SER A 101 11.28 13.31 -24.57
CA SER A 101 11.49 12.10 -25.37
C SER A 101 11.20 10.83 -24.58
N ASP A 102 11.63 10.74 -23.32
CA ASP A 102 11.34 9.60 -22.45
C ASP A 102 9.85 9.53 -22.13
N ARG A 103 9.18 10.67 -21.90
CA ARG A 103 7.73 10.71 -21.70
C ARG A 103 6.98 10.22 -22.93
N ARG A 104 7.37 10.65 -24.13
CA ARG A 104 6.79 10.17 -25.39
C ARG A 104 7.09 8.69 -25.61
N SER A 105 8.29 8.24 -25.31
CA SER A 105 8.71 6.84 -25.44
C SER A 105 8.01 5.93 -24.44
N MET A 106 7.78 6.38 -23.20
CA MET A 106 6.99 5.66 -22.20
C MET A 106 5.51 5.60 -22.60
N ARG A 107 4.97 6.72 -23.14
CA ARG A 107 3.61 6.77 -23.72
C ARG A 107 3.47 5.86 -24.95
N SER A 108 4.54 5.65 -25.73
CA SER A 108 4.53 4.72 -26.87
C SER A 108 4.85 3.28 -26.49
N ALA A 109 5.63 3.05 -25.43
CA ALA A 109 6.08 1.73 -24.99
C ALA A 109 4.95 0.88 -24.43
N ILE A 110 3.90 1.51 -23.91
CA ILE A 110 2.64 0.86 -23.59
C ILE A 110 1.55 1.62 -24.33
N ASN A 111 1.27 1.17 -25.56
CA ASN A 111 0.03 1.57 -26.21
C ASN A 111 -1.13 0.88 -25.48
N PHE A 112 -1.54 1.50 -24.36
CA PHE A 112 -2.50 0.95 -23.42
C PHE A 112 -3.79 0.50 -24.11
N TYR A 113 -4.27 1.31 -25.06
CA TYR A 113 -5.49 1.02 -25.79
C TYR A 113 -5.33 -0.18 -26.73
N SER A 114 -4.20 -0.32 -27.44
CA SER A 114 -4.00 -1.51 -28.28
C SER A 114 -3.86 -2.79 -27.45
N GLU A 115 -3.19 -2.72 -26.30
CA GLU A 115 -3.10 -3.87 -25.38
C GLU A 115 -4.46 -4.22 -24.78
N LEU A 116 -5.25 -3.20 -24.40
CA LEU A 116 -6.61 -3.39 -23.90
C LEU A 116 -7.52 -4.03 -24.95
N ASP A 117 -7.44 -3.59 -26.20
CA ASP A 117 -8.18 -4.16 -27.32
C ASP A 117 -7.80 -5.63 -27.55
N GLY A 118 -6.51 -5.95 -27.47
CA GLY A 118 -6.02 -7.34 -27.49
C GLY A 118 -6.62 -8.19 -26.38
N MET A 119 -6.57 -7.72 -25.13
CA MET A 119 -7.15 -8.43 -23.98
C MET A 119 -8.67 -8.59 -24.09
N ILE A 120 -9.38 -7.62 -24.67
CA ILE A 120 -10.82 -7.72 -24.93
C ILE A 120 -11.10 -8.75 -26.02
N ALA A 121 -10.29 -8.77 -27.08
CA ALA A 121 -10.41 -9.76 -28.15
C ALA A 121 -10.20 -11.18 -27.62
N ASP A 122 -9.20 -11.41 -26.78
CA ASP A 122 -8.95 -12.72 -26.15
C ASP A 122 -10.11 -13.18 -25.28
N ALA A 123 -10.68 -12.27 -24.50
CA ALA A 123 -11.86 -12.58 -23.69
C ALA A 123 -13.10 -12.88 -24.55
N ARG A 124 -13.23 -12.28 -25.74
CA ARG A 124 -14.28 -12.60 -26.72
C ARG A 124 -14.08 -13.98 -27.32
N LEU A 125 -12.85 -14.32 -27.73
CA LEU A 125 -12.52 -15.67 -28.24
C LEU A 125 -12.92 -16.76 -27.23
N LEU A 126 -12.65 -16.52 -25.95
CA LEU A 126 -13.04 -17.45 -24.89
C LEU A 126 -14.56 -17.56 -24.71
N SER A 127 -15.28 -16.44 -24.84
CA SER A 127 -16.75 -16.40 -24.81
C SER A 127 -17.35 -17.15 -26.00
N ASP A 128 -16.80 -16.94 -27.20
CA ASP A 128 -17.26 -17.57 -28.43
C ASP A 128 -17.02 -19.08 -28.39
N TYR A 129 -15.86 -19.52 -27.87
CA TYR A 129 -15.61 -20.94 -27.61
C TYR A 129 -16.62 -21.57 -26.63
N ALA A 130 -17.06 -20.80 -25.64
CA ALA A 130 -17.96 -21.28 -24.61
C ALA A 130 -19.43 -21.37 -25.07
N ILE A 131 -19.79 -20.77 -26.21
CA ILE A 131 -21.14 -20.70 -26.76
C ILE A 131 -21.19 -21.46 -28.09
N ALA A 132 -22.09 -22.43 -28.20
CA ALA A 132 -22.45 -23.03 -29.49
C ALA A 132 -23.60 -22.22 -30.12
N VAL A 133 -23.49 -21.93 -31.41
CA VAL A 133 -24.60 -21.35 -32.19
C VAL A 133 -25.21 -22.48 -33.01
N ASN A 134 -26.50 -22.74 -32.80
CA ASN A 134 -27.24 -23.73 -33.60
C ASN A 134 -27.61 -23.14 -34.96
N ASN A 135 -27.96 -24.00 -35.93
CA ASN A 135 -28.40 -23.57 -37.27
C ASN A 135 -29.63 -22.65 -37.24
N ASP A 136 -30.44 -22.73 -36.18
CA ASP A 136 -31.61 -21.87 -35.96
C ASP A 136 -31.26 -20.51 -35.34
N GLY A 137 -29.96 -20.18 -35.21
CA GLY A 137 -29.47 -18.95 -34.58
C GLY A 137 -29.56 -18.93 -33.05
N THR A 138 -30.10 -19.99 -32.43
CA THR A 138 -30.18 -20.11 -30.97
C THR A 138 -28.80 -20.37 -30.36
N ARG A 139 -28.47 -19.62 -29.29
CA ARG A 139 -27.21 -19.74 -28.57
C ARG A 139 -27.36 -20.71 -27.41
N ARG A 140 -26.52 -21.75 -27.37
CA ARG A 140 -26.45 -22.71 -26.27
C ARG A 140 -25.10 -22.63 -25.59
N ILE A 141 -25.08 -22.59 -24.27
CA ILE A 141 -23.84 -22.62 -23.50
C ILE A 141 -23.25 -24.04 -23.59
N LYS A 142 -22.07 -24.15 -24.19
CA LYS A 142 -21.30 -25.40 -24.30
C LYS A 142 -20.45 -25.63 -23.05
N ASN A 143 -19.80 -24.59 -22.55
CA ASN A 143 -18.94 -24.66 -21.38
C ASN A 143 -19.20 -23.49 -20.42
N PRO A 144 -20.03 -23.69 -19.37
CA PRO A 144 -20.36 -22.64 -18.42
C PRO A 144 -19.14 -22.07 -17.68
N LYS A 145 -18.11 -22.90 -17.39
CA LYS A 145 -16.91 -22.45 -16.68
C LYS A 145 -16.08 -21.49 -17.52
N MET A 146 -15.91 -21.78 -18.81
CA MET A 146 -15.18 -20.91 -19.73
C MET A 146 -15.94 -19.61 -19.99
N LEU A 147 -17.27 -19.67 -20.08
CA LEU A 147 -18.10 -18.46 -20.18
C LEU A 147 -17.94 -17.57 -18.94
N ALA A 148 -18.02 -18.15 -17.75
CA ALA A 148 -17.80 -17.40 -16.50
C ALA A 148 -16.39 -16.79 -16.42
N MET A 149 -15.36 -17.52 -16.87
CA MET A 149 -13.99 -17.01 -16.95
C MET A 149 -13.90 -15.82 -17.92
N SER A 150 -14.50 -15.91 -19.11
CA SER A 150 -14.51 -14.81 -20.08
C SER A 150 -15.15 -13.54 -19.52
N HIS A 151 -16.24 -13.68 -18.76
CA HIS A 151 -16.89 -12.55 -18.10
C HIS A 151 -16.02 -11.94 -17.00
N ARG A 152 -15.33 -12.77 -16.22
CA ARG A 152 -14.37 -12.29 -15.21
C ARG A 152 -13.22 -11.53 -15.85
N MET A 153 -12.62 -12.06 -16.92
CA MET A 153 -11.56 -11.36 -17.67
C MET A 153 -12.05 -10.01 -18.20
N ARG A 154 -13.24 -9.96 -18.80
CA ARG A 154 -13.83 -8.69 -19.27
C ARG A 154 -14.05 -7.70 -18.12
N ALA A 155 -14.53 -8.15 -16.96
CA ALA A 155 -14.70 -7.28 -15.80
C ALA A 155 -13.37 -6.71 -15.31
N THR A 156 -12.32 -7.53 -15.26
CA THR A 156 -10.96 -7.08 -14.90
C THR A 156 -10.42 -6.05 -15.91
N ASN A 157 -10.57 -6.31 -17.21
CA ASN A 157 -10.12 -5.39 -18.25
C ASN A 157 -10.85 -4.03 -18.18
N LEU A 158 -12.17 -4.04 -17.94
CA LEU A 158 -12.95 -2.82 -17.75
C LEU A 158 -12.53 -2.06 -16.50
N ALA A 159 -12.28 -2.75 -15.39
CA ALA A 159 -11.80 -2.12 -14.17
C ALA A 159 -10.41 -1.46 -14.36
N LEU A 160 -9.52 -2.11 -15.13
CA LEU A 160 -8.24 -1.56 -15.50
C LEU A 160 -8.40 -0.29 -16.36
N ALA A 161 -9.30 -0.32 -17.35
CA ALA A 161 -9.61 0.84 -18.18
C ALA A 161 -10.15 2.02 -17.36
N MET A 162 -11.06 1.77 -16.42
CA MET A 162 -11.59 2.80 -15.52
C MET A 162 -10.48 3.45 -14.68
N LYS A 163 -9.60 2.65 -14.08
CA LYS A 163 -8.46 3.15 -13.30
C LYS A 163 -7.50 3.98 -14.16
N HIS A 164 -7.25 3.54 -15.39
CA HIS A 164 -6.42 4.31 -16.32
C HIS A 164 -7.05 5.68 -16.64
N SER A 165 -8.35 5.72 -16.93
CA SER A 165 -9.09 6.97 -17.18
C SER A 165 -9.08 7.91 -15.97
N GLU A 166 -9.25 7.37 -14.76
CA GLU A 166 -9.17 8.16 -13.52
C GLU A 166 -7.77 8.77 -13.32
N LEU A 167 -6.71 7.99 -13.55
CA LEU A 167 -5.34 8.47 -13.47
C LEU A 167 -5.06 9.54 -14.54
N ALA A 168 -5.49 9.31 -15.78
CA ALA A 168 -5.35 10.28 -16.86
C ALA A 168 -6.03 11.61 -16.52
N TRP A 169 -7.26 11.54 -15.98
CA TRP A 169 -8.01 12.72 -15.54
C TRP A 169 -7.34 13.45 -14.37
N ASN A 170 -6.83 12.71 -13.38
CA ASN A 170 -6.13 13.30 -12.24
C ASN A 170 -4.83 13.99 -12.64
N VAL A 171 -4.08 13.41 -13.58
CA VAL A 171 -2.85 14.02 -14.11
C VAL A 171 -3.15 15.31 -14.85
N ASP A 172 -4.13 15.30 -15.75
CA ASP A 172 -4.56 16.49 -16.51
C ASP A 172 -5.04 17.61 -15.57
N ARG A 173 -5.82 17.27 -14.54
CA ARG A 173 -6.26 18.25 -13.54
C ARG A 173 -5.11 18.84 -12.73
N LEU A 174 -4.11 18.02 -12.36
CA LEU A 174 -2.93 18.49 -11.64
C LEU A 174 -2.09 19.43 -12.51
N GLU A 175 -1.93 19.11 -13.80
CA GLU A 175 -1.25 19.95 -14.78
C GLU A 175 -1.97 21.31 -14.93
N GLN A 176 -3.28 21.30 -15.14
CA GLN A 176 -4.10 22.52 -15.21
C GLN A 176 -4.02 23.36 -13.94
N MET A 177 -4.01 22.72 -12.76
CA MET A 177 -3.86 23.42 -11.49
C MET A 177 -2.47 24.08 -11.38
N HIS A 178 -1.40 23.37 -11.75
CA HIS A 178 -0.06 23.92 -11.76
C HIS A 178 0.07 25.10 -12.74
N ASP A 179 -0.52 24.98 -13.92
CA ASP A 179 -0.52 26.05 -14.93
C ASP A 179 -1.29 27.27 -14.45
N ALA A 180 -2.45 27.07 -13.82
CA ALA A 180 -3.25 28.17 -13.26
C ALA A 180 -2.51 28.90 -12.12
N ILE A 181 -1.89 28.15 -11.20
CA ILE A 181 -1.09 28.72 -10.11
C ILE A 181 0.10 29.50 -10.68
N THR A 182 0.82 28.89 -11.61
CA THR A 182 1.96 29.52 -12.29
C THR A 182 1.56 30.81 -12.98
N GLY A 183 0.47 30.77 -13.75
CA GLY A 183 -0.06 31.93 -14.46
C GLY A 183 -0.42 33.05 -13.50
N ALA A 184 -1.11 32.74 -12.40
CA ALA A 184 -1.49 33.72 -11.39
C ALA A 184 -0.27 34.38 -10.71
N ILE A 185 0.77 33.59 -10.36
CA ILE A 185 1.98 34.13 -9.72
C ILE A 185 2.74 35.04 -10.69
N VAL A 186 2.95 34.59 -11.93
CA VAL A 186 3.68 35.38 -12.94
C VAL A 186 2.95 36.68 -13.28
N GLN A 187 1.62 36.67 -13.30
CA GLN A 187 0.81 37.88 -13.52
C GLN A 187 0.87 38.85 -12.34
N ALA A 188 0.97 38.35 -11.10
CA ALA A 188 1.01 39.19 -9.90
C ALA A 188 2.38 39.84 -9.67
N ASP A 189 3.45 39.06 -9.77
CA ASP A 189 4.83 39.55 -9.66
C ASP A 189 5.82 38.55 -10.26
N ARG A 190 6.55 38.98 -11.30
CA ARG A 190 7.51 38.14 -12.02
C ARG A 190 8.69 37.70 -11.13
N GLU A 191 9.16 38.57 -10.24
CA GLU A 191 10.30 38.26 -9.37
C GLU A 191 9.92 37.18 -8.34
N THR A 192 8.74 37.30 -7.73
CA THR A 192 8.18 36.25 -6.85
C THR A 192 7.97 34.93 -7.59
N GLY A 193 7.51 34.97 -8.86
CA GLY A 193 7.41 33.79 -9.71
C GLY A 193 8.74 33.04 -9.87
N GLU A 194 9.81 33.76 -10.20
CA GLU A 194 11.15 33.18 -10.36
C GLU A 194 11.67 32.55 -9.07
N ARG A 195 11.42 33.17 -7.90
CA ARG A 195 11.79 32.60 -6.59
C ARG A 195 11.01 31.32 -6.27
N VAL A 196 9.71 31.29 -6.55
CA VAL A 196 8.88 30.09 -6.34
C VAL A 196 9.34 28.96 -7.25
N PHE A 197 9.65 29.23 -8.52
CA PHE A 197 10.20 28.23 -9.44
C PHE A 197 11.54 27.67 -8.95
N ALA A 198 12.44 28.53 -8.45
CA ALA A 198 13.70 28.09 -7.88
C ALA A 198 13.49 27.16 -6.67
N ALA A 199 12.57 27.53 -5.76
CA ALA A 199 12.25 26.72 -4.59
C ALA A 199 11.62 25.37 -4.95
N VAL A 200 10.68 25.34 -5.91
CA VAL A 200 10.06 24.09 -6.40
C VAL A 200 11.11 23.19 -7.03
N LYS A 201 12.07 23.75 -7.78
CA LYS A 201 13.18 23.00 -8.38
C LYS A 201 14.10 22.37 -7.33
N GLU A 202 14.36 23.07 -6.21
CA GLU A 202 15.11 22.51 -5.09
C GLU A 202 14.36 21.39 -4.37
N VAL A 203 13.05 21.52 -4.17
CA VAL A 203 12.22 20.45 -3.59
C VAL A 203 12.24 19.22 -4.49
N TYR A 204 12.11 19.42 -5.80
CA TYR A 204 12.19 18.33 -6.77
C TYR A 204 13.57 17.65 -6.73
N ALA A 205 14.65 18.42 -6.65
CA ALA A 205 16.00 17.88 -6.48
C ALA A 205 16.14 17.06 -5.18
N ARG A 206 15.49 17.49 -4.09
CA ARG A 206 15.51 16.79 -2.80
C ARG A 206 14.73 15.48 -2.81
N TRP A 207 13.60 15.44 -3.50
CA TRP A 207 12.80 14.21 -3.65
C TRP A 207 13.35 13.29 -4.73
N SER A 208 14.28 13.79 -5.55
CA SER A 208 15.02 12.96 -6.49
C SER A 208 16.17 12.20 -5.81
N LEU A 209 16.67 12.63 -4.65
CA LEU A 209 17.64 11.88 -3.83
C LEU A 209 17.02 10.66 -3.16
#